data_AF-A0A066ZCF5-F1
#
_entry.id   AF-A0A066ZCF5-F1
#
_cell.length_a   1.000
_cell.length_b   1.000
_cell.length_c   1.000
_cell.angle_alpha   90.00
_cell.angle_beta   90.00
_cell.angle_gamma   90.00
#
_symmetry.space_group_name_H-M   'P 1'
#
loop_
_entity.id
_entity.type
_entity.pdbx_description
1 polymer ?
#
loop_
_entity_poly.entity_id
_entity_poly.type
_entity_poly.pdbx_seq_one_letter_code
_entity_poly.pdbx_strand_id
1 'polypeptide(L)'
;MRWSGKVRFGLSGLDLATLPPKARSGDTLGGSIWPSAQRSGSSGMKIKGQVAPWAGPGDPTAEGCRTLLQTQPQKEVDVLEGDRVCVVDDHSPIAVVTVTATHYDAGSYGELEADLTVWNLKL
;
A
#
# COMPACT_ATOMS: atom_id res chain seq x y z
N MET A 1 -0.31 -17.55 1.92
CA MET A 1 -0.85 -16.30 2.52
C MET A 1 -0.44 -16.25 3.98
N ARG A 2 -0.02 -15.09 4.50
CA ARG A 2 0.48 -14.92 5.88
C ARG A 2 -0.52 -14.18 6.77
N TRP A 3 -1.24 -13.20 6.22
CA TRP A 3 -2.28 -12.44 6.91
C TRP A 3 -3.22 -11.76 5.92
N SER A 4 -4.48 -11.55 6.30
CA SER A 4 -5.41 -10.68 5.58
C SER A 4 -6.37 -10.01 6.57
N GLY A 5 -6.72 -8.77 6.29
CA GLY A 5 -7.65 -8.01 7.13
C GLY A 5 -7.71 -6.54 6.73
N LYS A 6 -8.57 -5.80 7.43
CA LYS A 6 -8.74 -4.37 7.24
C LYS A 6 -7.61 -3.58 7.89
N VAL A 7 -7.14 -2.56 7.20
CA VAL A 7 -6.14 -1.62 7.71
C VAL A 7 -6.56 -0.19 7.41
N ARG A 8 -6.09 0.73 8.24
CA ARG A 8 -6.14 2.17 8.00
C ARG A 8 -4.74 2.73 8.11
N PHE A 9 -4.30 3.48 7.10
CA PHE A 9 -2.93 4.01 7.07
C PHE A 9 -2.83 5.33 6.34
N GLY A 10 -1.87 6.15 6.77
CA GLY A 10 -1.55 7.47 6.23
C GLY A 10 -0.05 7.59 5.98
N LEU A 11 0.50 8.79 6.25
CA LEU A 11 1.90 9.12 5.98
C LEU A 11 2.92 8.20 6.67
N SER A 12 2.61 7.73 7.87
CA SER A 12 3.53 6.90 8.66
C SER A 12 3.77 5.52 8.06
N GLY A 13 2.89 5.08 7.15
CA GLY A 13 2.96 3.82 6.43
C GLY A 13 2.69 2.59 7.29
N LEU A 14 2.73 1.43 6.62
CA LEU A 14 2.45 0.12 7.19
C LEU A 14 3.73 -0.70 7.33
N ASP A 15 3.95 -1.25 8.52
CA ASP A 15 4.91 -2.34 8.75
C ASP A 15 4.24 -3.66 8.35
N LEU A 16 4.71 -4.27 7.26
CA LEU A 16 4.20 -5.52 6.72
C LEU A 16 4.89 -6.76 7.34
N ALA A 17 5.98 -6.57 8.08
CA ALA A 17 6.69 -7.65 8.76
C ALA A 17 5.97 -8.08 10.05
N THR A 18 5.35 -7.12 10.74
CA THR A 18 4.52 -7.33 11.94
C THR A 18 3.10 -7.76 11.58
N LEU A 19 2.54 -8.74 12.31
CA LEU A 19 1.18 -9.23 12.11
C LEU A 19 0.36 -9.13 13.41
N PRO A 20 -0.84 -8.51 13.41
CA PRO A 20 -1.42 -7.73 12.30
C PRO A 20 -0.52 -6.53 11.94
N PRO A 21 -0.49 -6.12 10.65
CA PRO A 21 0.24 -4.94 10.20
C PRO A 21 -0.17 -3.72 11.00
N LYS A 22 0.82 -2.98 11.50
CA LYS A 22 0.58 -1.77 12.30
C LYS A 22 1.02 -0.56 11.52
N ALA A 23 0.26 0.52 11.64
CA ALA A 23 0.75 1.83 11.30
C ALA A 23 1.97 2.12 12.17
N ARG A 24 3.08 2.58 11.59
CA ARG A 24 4.22 3.02 12.40
C ARG A 24 3.89 4.34 13.08
N SER A 25 4.45 4.55 14.27
CA SER A 25 4.49 5.88 14.89
C SER A 25 5.79 6.55 14.48
N GLY A 26 5.69 7.61 13.67
CA GLY A 26 6.86 8.43 13.29
C GLY A 26 6.64 9.21 11.99
N ASP A 27 7.04 10.48 12.00
CA ASP A 27 7.09 11.35 10.82
C ASP A 27 8.26 10.92 9.92
N THR A 28 8.03 10.00 8.98
CA THR A 28 8.96 9.78 7.87
C THR A 28 8.69 10.79 6.77
N LEU A 29 8.97 12.06 7.04
CA LEU A 29 9.16 13.10 6.02
C LEU A 29 10.49 12.86 5.29
N GLY A 30 10.57 11.79 4.51
CA GLY A 30 11.76 11.50 3.71
C GLY A 30 11.93 10.02 3.39
N GLY A 31 11.60 9.66 2.15
CA GLY A 31 12.01 8.37 1.56
C GLY A 31 11.34 7.14 2.17
N SER A 32 10.00 7.12 2.26
CA SER A 32 9.26 5.98 2.81
C SER A 32 9.65 4.66 2.14
N ILE A 33 10.45 3.88 2.86
CA ILE A 33 10.82 2.50 2.56
C ILE A 33 9.59 1.58 2.67
N TRP A 34 8.61 2.02 3.48
CA TRP A 34 7.34 1.35 3.73
C TRP A 34 6.23 1.89 2.84
N PRO A 35 5.22 1.05 2.49
CA PRO A 35 4.03 1.54 1.82
C PRO A 35 3.29 2.53 2.71
N SER A 36 3.12 3.75 2.22
CA SER A 36 2.40 4.82 2.92
C SER A 36 1.33 5.44 2.05
N ALA A 37 0.36 6.09 2.68
CA ALA A 37 -0.69 6.81 1.97
C ALA A 37 -0.54 8.32 2.17
N GLN A 38 -0.82 9.09 1.13
CA GLN A 38 -0.80 10.54 1.21
C GLN A 38 -1.85 11.11 0.27
N ARG A 39 -2.40 12.27 0.61
CA ARG A 39 -3.19 13.09 -0.30
C ARG A 39 -2.43 13.37 -1.60
N SER A 40 -3.13 13.25 -2.71
CA SER A 40 -2.70 13.63 -4.05
C SER A 40 -3.61 14.74 -4.57
N GLY A 41 -3.05 15.93 -4.80
CA GLY A 41 -3.82 17.09 -5.25
C GLY A 41 -4.96 17.49 -4.31
N SER A 42 -6.05 18.01 -4.89
CA SER A 42 -7.20 18.53 -4.13
C SER A 42 -8.15 17.44 -3.63
N SER A 43 -8.26 16.29 -4.31
CA SER A 43 -9.29 15.28 -4.04
C SER A 43 -8.85 13.82 -4.23
N GLY A 44 -7.54 13.57 -4.36
CA GLY A 44 -7.00 12.23 -4.59
C GLY A 44 -6.23 11.70 -3.38
N MET A 45 -5.99 10.40 -3.38
CA MET A 45 -5.02 9.74 -2.52
C MET A 45 -4.00 9.02 -3.39
N LYS A 46 -2.79 8.83 -2.86
CA LYS A 46 -1.76 8.00 -3.48
C LYS A 46 -1.11 7.10 -2.47
N ILE A 47 -0.71 5.92 -2.94
CA ILE A 47 0.14 5.00 -2.19
C ILE A 47 1.57 5.20 -2.66
N LYS A 48 2.49 5.42 -1.73
CA LYS A 48 3.91 5.69 -1.95
C LYS A 48 4.76 4.52 -1.44
N GLY A 49 5.96 4.39 -1.97
CA GLY A 49 6.89 3.28 -1.68
C GLY A 49 7.24 2.56 -2.98
N GLN A 50 7.75 1.33 -2.90
CA GLN A 50 7.85 0.49 -4.09
C GLN A 50 6.50 -0.19 -4.34
N VAL A 51 5.80 0.29 -5.36
CA VAL A 51 4.41 -0.09 -5.62
C VAL A 51 4.19 -0.41 -7.10
N ALA A 52 3.17 -1.20 -7.40
CA ALA A 52 2.72 -1.43 -8.77
C ALA A 52 1.19 -1.62 -8.83
N PRO A 53 0.47 -0.92 -9.72
CA PRO A 53 -0.98 -1.10 -9.85
C PRO A 53 -1.31 -2.48 -10.42
N TRP A 54 -2.33 -3.14 -9.86
CA TRP A 54 -2.85 -4.39 -10.40
C TRP A 54 -3.97 -4.13 -11.41
N ALA A 55 -3.63 -4.20 -12.70
CA ALA A 55 -4.58 -4.08 -13.81
C ALA A 55 -5.00 -5.44 -14.41
N GLY A 56 -4.50 -6.55 -13.86
CA GLY A 56 -4.79 -7.90 -14.35
C GLY A 56 -6.23 -8.34 -14.09
N PRO A 57 -6.78 -9.23 -14.93
CA PRO A 57 -8.07 -9.86 -14.66
C PRO A 57 -7.98 -10.74 -13.41
N GLY A 58 -9.07 -10.81 -12.65
CA GLY A 58 -9.16 -11.62 -11.43
C GLY A 58 -8.45 -11.02 -10.21
N ASP A 59 -8.33 -11.83 -9.17
CA ASP A 59 -7.74 -11.43 -7.89
C ASP A 59 -6.20 -11.38 -7.97
N PRO A 60 -5.56 -10.38 -7.35
CA PRO A 60 -4.11 -10.29 -7.25
C PRO A 60 -3.51 -11.53 -6.57
N THR A 61 -2.45 -12.07 -7.16
CA THR A 61 -1.68 -13.18 -6.59
C THR A 61 -0.32 -12.72 -6.10
N ALA A 62 0.31 -13.50 -5.22
CA ALA A 62 1.65 -13.20 -4.71
C ALA A 62 2.67 -13.10 -5.86
N GLU A 63 2.68 -14.08 -6.76
CA GLU A 63 3.59 -14.17 -7.90
C GLU A 63 3.32 -13.06 -8.93
N GLY A 64 2.04 -12.74 -9.16
CA GLY A 64 1.65 -11.65 -10.04
C GLY A 64 2.13 -10.31 -9.50
N CYS A 65 1.89 -10.03 -8.21
CA CYS A 65 2.39 -8.82 -7.58
C CYS A 65 3.91 -8.74 -7.58
N ARG A 66 4.60 -9.85 -7.30
CA ARG A 66 6.06 -9.92 -7.41
C ARG A 66 6.54 -9.55 -8.81
N THR A 67 5.93 -10.13 -9.84
CA THR A 67 6.29 -9.86 -11.23
C THR A 67 6.11 -8.38 -11.57
N LEU A 68 5.01 -7.76 -11.18
CA LEU A 68 4.76 -6.33 -11.40
C LEU A 68 5.76 -5.45 -10.65
N LEU A 69 6.04 -5.76 -9.37
CA LEU A 69 7.00 -5.01 -8.56
C LEU A 69 8.46 -5.15 -9.05
N GLN A 70 8.80 -6.22 -9.77
CA GLN A 70 10.12 -6.41 -10.38
C GLN A 70 10.24 -5.77 -11.77
N THR A 71 9.16 -5.79 -12.57
CA THR A 71 9.21 -5.38 -13.98
C THR A 71 8.72 -3.95 -14.21
N GLN A 72 7.81 -3.46 -13.37
CA GLN A 72 7.15 -2.15 -13.52
C GLN A 72 7.00 -1.42 -12.17
N PRO A 73 8.06 -1.33 -11.33
CA PRO A 73 7.96 -0.62 -10.06
C PRO A 73 7.72 0.87 -10.28
N GLN A 74 6.83 1.43 -9.48
CA GLN A 74 6.58 2.86 -9.36
C GLN A 74 6.92 3.32 -7.94
N LYS A 75 7.25 4.61 -7.79
CA LYS A 75 7.51 5.24 -6.48
C LYS A 75 6.23 5.67 -5.76
N GLU A 76 5.18 5.87 -6.53
CA GLU A 76 3.86 6.22 -6.06
C GLU A 76 2.81 5.91 -7.14
N VAL A 77 1.59 5.63 -6.71
CA VAL A 77 0.42 5.37 -7.57
C VAL A 77 -0.75 6.15 -6.98
N ASP A 78 -1.41 6.96 -7.80
CA ASP A 78 -2.71 7.56 -7.44
C ASP A 78 -3.79 6.48 -7.37
N VAL A 79 -4.61 6.54 -6.34
CA VAL A 79 -5.63 5.52 -6.05
C VAL A 79 -6.99 6.12 -5.72
N LEU A 80 -8.02 5.38 -6.10
CA LEU A 80 -9.42 5.59 -5.77
C LEU A 80 -9.98 4.33 -5.07
N GLU A 81 -11.21 4.43 -4.57
CA GLU A 81 -11.93 3.27 -4.02
C GLU A 81 -12.08 2.18 -5.08
N GLY A 82 -11.78 0.93 -4.70
CA GLY A 82 -11.76 -0.23 -5.59
C GLY A 82 -10.41 -0.51 -6.25
N ASP A 83 -9.46 0.42 -6.22
CA ASP A 83 -8.14 0.20 -6.79
C ASP A 83 -7.34 -0.83 -5.98
N ARG A 84 -6.52 -1.59 -6.70
CA ARG A 84 -5.69 -2.67 -6.15
C ARG A 84 -4.24 -2.38 -6.47
N VAL A 85 -3.40 -2.32 -5.45
CA VAL A 85 -1.99 -1.94 -5.58
C VAL A 85 -1.12 -2.97 -4.88
N CYS A 86 -0.20 -3.56 -5.64
CA CYS A 86 0.86 -4.39 -5.10
C CYS A 86 1.88 -3.51 -4.40
N VAL A 87 2.27 -3.91 -3.19
CA VAL A 87 3.21 -3.16 -2.35
C VAL A 87 4.26 -4.10 -1.77
N VAL A 88 5.40 -3.54 -1.40
CA VAL A 88 6.48 -4.26 -0.72
C VAL A 88 7.10 -3.38 0.36
N ASP A 89 7.56 -4.01 1.42
CA ASP A 89 8.38 -3.41 2.49
C ASP A 89 9.85 -3.85 2.32
N ASP A 90 10.82 -3.15 2.93
CA ASP A 90 12.25 -3.48 2.94
C ASP A 90 12.50 -4.93 3.32
N HIS A 91 11.80 -5.41 4.35
CA HIS A 91 11.92 -6.78 4.86
C HIS A 91 11.36 -7.83 3.87
N SER A 92 10.92 -7.33 2.72
CA SER A 92 10.43 -7.98 1.53
C SER A 92 9.07 -8.66 1.59
N PRO A 93 8.20 -8.59 2.61
CA PRO A 93 6.86 -9.16 2.48
C PRO A 93 6.10 -8.41 1.37
N ILE A 94 5.68 -9.16 0.36
CA ILE A 94 4.79 -8.66 -0.69
C ILE A 94 3.36 -8.68 -0.16
N ALA A 95 2.63 -7.60 -0.44
CA ALA A 95 1.22 -7.51 -0.14
C ALA A 95 0.44 -6.88 -1.28
N VAL A 96 -0.89 -7.00 -1.22
CA VAL A 96 -1.80 -6.19 -2.02
C VAL A 96 -2.71 -5.39 -1.12
N VAL A 97 -2.84 -4.12 -1.46
CA VAL A 97 -3.77 -3.16 -0.86
C VAL A 97 -4.95 -3.03 -1.82
N THR A 98 -6.15 -3.36 -1.35
CA THR A 98 -7.41 -3.08 -2.04
C THR A 98 -8.08 -1.91 -1.34
N VAL A 99 -8.12 -0.75 -1.98
CA VAL A 99 -8.63 0.49 -1.37
C VAL A 99 -10.14 0.36 -1.17
N THR A 100 -10.61 0.53 0.06
CA THR A 100 -12.04 0.46 0.40
C THR A 100 -12.65 1.82 0.70
N ALA A 101 -11.87 2.75 1.24
CA ALA A 101 -12.29 4.14 1.43
C ALA A 101 -11.11 5.10 1.41
N THR A 102 -11.36 6.34 0.99
CA THR A 102 -10.38 7.43 1.04
C THR A 102 -10.83 8.52 2.00
N HIS A 103 -9.95 8.99 2.88
CA HIS A 103 -10.24 10.05 3.86
C HIS A 103 -9.27 11.21 3.65
N TYR A 104 -9.78 12.37 3.26
CA TYR A 104 -8.96 13.56 2.99
C TYR A 104 -9.63 14.83 3.53
N ASP A 105 -9.76 14.90 4.86
CA ASP A 105 -10.28 16.09 5.52
C ASP A 105 -9.38 17.31 5.28
N ALA A 106 -9.98 18.50 5.26
CA ALA A 106 -9.23 19.75 5.12
C ALA A 106 -8.21 19.91 6.25
N GLY A 107 -6.94 20.11 5.91
CA GLY A 107 -5.83 20.20 6.87
C GLY A 107 -5.21 18.86 7.28
N SER A 108 -5.70 17.74 6.75
CA SER A 108 -5.09 16.40 6.93
C SER A 108 -4.16 16.05 5.77
N TYR A 109 -3.17 15.20 6.05
CA TYR A 109 -2.34 14.54 5.04
C TYR A 109 -3.04 13.37 4.33
N GLY A 110 -4.24 13.01 4.79
CA GLY A 110 -5.07 11.96 4.24
C GLY A 110 -4.75 10.57 4.80
N GLU A 111 -5.77 9.72 4.86
CA GLU A 111 -5.68 8.31 5.26
C GLU A 111 -6.48 7.44 4.29
N LEU A 112 -6.06 6.19 4.14
CA LEU A 112 -6.73 5.17 3.35
C LEU A 112 -7.24 4.06 4.27
N GLU A 113 -8.48 3.63 4.06
CA GLU A 113 -8.96 2.33 4.53
C GLU A 113 -8.83 1.33 3.38
N ALA A 114 -8.36 0.12 3.70
CA ALA A 114 -8.14 -0.91 2.70
C ALA A 114 -8.28 -2.32 3.29
N ASP A 115 -8.62 -3.27 2.42
CA ASP A 115 -8.37 -4.68 2.65
C ASP A 115 -6.93 -4.99 2.23
N LEU A 116 -6.12 -5.50 3.15
CA LEU A 116 -4.72 -5.80 2.93
C LEU A 116 -4.52 -7.32 2.99
N THR A 117 -3.83 -7.88 2.00
CA THR A 117 -3.42 -9.29 2.01
C THR A 117 -1.91 -9.39 1.90
N VAL A 118 -1.28 -9.98 2.91
CA VAL A 118 0.18 -10.16 3.01
C VAL A 118 0.53 -11.62 2.75
N TRP A 119 1.50 -11.86 1.87
CA TRP A 119 1.96 -13.21 1.52
C TRP A 119 3.28 -13.57 2.17
N ASN A 120 3.55 -14.87 2.24
CA ASN A 120 4.86 -15.39 2.63
C ASN A 120 5.79 -15.48 1.41
N LEU A 121 5.81 -14.41 0.60
CA LEU A 121 6.63 -14.29 -0.59
C LEU A 121 7.44 -13.01 -0.46
N LYS A 122 8.72 -13.13 -0.81
CA LYS A 122 9.67 -12.02 -0.82
C LYS A 122 9.95 -11.54 -2.24
N LEU A 123 10.19 -10.24 -2.38
CA LEU A 123 10.59 -9.61 -3.63
C LEU A 123 12.02 -9.95 -4.02
#